data_AF-C6Q316-F1
#
_entry.id   AF-C6Q316-F1
#
_cell.length_a   1.000
_cell.length_b   1.000
_cell.length_c   1.000
_cell.angle_alpha   90.00
_cell.angle_beta   90.00
_cell.angle_gamma   90.00
#
_symmetry.space_group_name_H-M   'P 1'
#
loop_
_entity.id
_entity.type
_entity.pdbx_description
1 polymer ?
#
loop_
_entity_poly.entity_id
_entity_poly.type
_entity_poly.pdbx_seq_one_letter_code
_entity_poly.pdbx_strand_id
1 'polypeptide(L)'
;MKNVLGREIPDNIEGYREVKPFQGAFSNCGVKEKVGVKVSSVKPGEDKVLNSIEEALDKVEIKDGMTISFHHHLRNGDFILNNVMYAISKRGIKDITVAASSIFPIHEPLVEYMKRGVVTGIVANYMSGPVAEAISKGYLKKQQ
;
A
#
# COMPACT_ATOMS: atom_id res chain seq x y z
N MET A 1 -21.74 9.36 11.09
CA MET A 1 -22.96 9.17 10.25
C MET A 1 -23.46 7.72 10.21
N LYS A 2 -24.71 7.47 9.77
CA LYS A 2 -25.22 6.10 9.46
C LYS A 2 -25.33 5.88 7.96
N ASN A 3 -24.99 4.68 7.47
CA ASN A 3 -25.20 4.29 6.07
C ASN A 3 -26.63 3.76 5.83
N VAL A 4 -26.98 3.42 4.58
CA VAL A 4 -28.33 2.91 4.22
C VAL A 4 -28.72 1.59 4.92
N LEU A 5 -27.74 0.85 5.47
CA LEU A 5 -27.95 -0.37 6.25
C LEU A 5 -28.01 -0.10 7.76
N GLY A 6 -28.01 1.16 8.18
CA GLY A 6 -28.04 1.58 9.59
C GLY A 6 -26.71 1.44 10.34
N ARG A 7 -25.60 1.12 9.66
CA ARG A 7 -24.27 1.00 10.30
C ARG A 7 -23.68 2.36 10.60
N GLU A 8 -23.13 2.53 11.79
CA GLU A 8 -22.41 3.75 12.19
C GLU A 8 -21.01 3.76 11.60
N ILE A 9 -20.66 4.89 10.99
CA ILE A 9 -19.39 5.12 10.34
C ILE A 9 -18.91 6.54 10.72
N PRO A 10 -17.65 6.74 11.10
CA PRO A 10 -17.10 8.08 11.33
C PRO A 10 -17.20 8.95 10.09
N ASP A 11 -17.34 10.27 10.27
CA ASP A 11 -17.42 11.19 9.13
C ASP A 11 -16.04 11.40 8.47
N ASN A 12 -14.96 11.21 9.24
CA ASN A 12 -13.57 11.30 8.78
C ASN A 12 -12.72 10.19 9.40
N ILE A 13 -11.82 9.61 8.61
CA ILE A 13 -10.82 8.63 9.07
C ILE A 13 -9.42 9.12 8.67
N GLU A 14 -8.48 9.14 9.63
CA GLU A 14 -7.12 9.62 9.42
C GLU A 14 -6.37 8.77 8.39
N GLY A 15 -6.08 9.32 7.22
CA GLY A 15 -5.42 8.61 6.12
C GLY A 15 -6.36 8.21 4.98
N TYR A 16 -7.65 8.02 5.27
CA TYR A 16 -8.69 7.79 4.27
C TYR A 16 -9.35 9.08 3.77
N ARG A 17 -9.50 10.08 4.66
CA ARG A 17 -10.23 11.38 4.48
C ARG A 17 -11.73 11.26 4.78
N GLU A 18 -12.53 12.17 4.23
CA GLU A 18 -13.99 12.21 4.35
C GLU A 18 -14.59 10.89 3.86
N VAL A 19 -15.37 10.24 4.72
CA VAL A 19 -15.92 8.93 4.41
C VAL A 19 -17.17 9.09 3.55
N LYS A 20 -17.17 8.39 2.40
CA LYS A 20 -18.38 8.26 1.57
C LYS A 20 -19.10 6.97 1.93
N PRO A 21 -20.15 7.02 2.78
CA PRO A 21 -20.85 5.82 3.19
C PRO A 21 -21.55 5.16 2.01
N PHE A 22 -21.76 3.85 2.11
CA PHE A 22 -22.57 3.12 1.15
C PHE A 22 -24.03 3.62 1.16
N GLN A 23 -24.53 4.03 0.00
CA GLN A 23 -25.90 4.56 -0.20
C GLN A 23 -26.81 3.63 -1.03
N GLY A 24 -26.38 2.39 -1.27
CA GLY A 24 -27.13 1.40 -2.06
C GLY A 24 -26.38 0.92 -3.30
N ALA A 25 -26.74 -0.27 -3.79
CA ALA A 25 -25.96 -1.00 -4.81
C ALA A 25 -25.75 -0.24 -6.12
N PHE A 26 -26.72 0.60 -6.50
CA PHE A 26 -26.71 1.34 -7.76
C PHE A 26 -26.48 2.85 -7.59
N SER A 27 -26.25 3.33 -6.36
CA SER A 27 -26.14 4.76 -6.03
C SER A 27 -24.94 5.47 -6.66
N ASN A 28 -23.89 4.71 -7.04
CA ASN A 28 -22.64 5.23 -7.59
C ASN A 28 -22.32 4.64 -8.98
N CYS A 29 -23.36 4.23 -9.72
CA CYS A 29 -23.26 3.82 -11.11
C CYS A 29 -23.18 5.04 -12.03
N GLY A 30 -22.59 4.88 -13.22
CA GLY A 30 -22.47 5.95 -14.22
C GLY A 30 -21.09 6.01 -14.87
N VAL A 31 -20.90 7.01 -15.73
CA VAL A 31 -19.60 7.29 -16.37
C VAL A 31 -18.62 7.79 -15.32
N LYS A 32 -17.42 7.23 -15.31
CA LYS A 32 -16.31 7.65 -14.44
C LYS A 32 -15.06 7.89 -15.27
N GLU A 33 -14.32 8.92 -14.90
CA GLU A 33 -13.02 9.18 -15.49
C GLU A 33 -12.00 8.19 -14.94
N LYS A 34 -11.17 7.64 -15.83
CA LYS A 34 -10.04 6.81 -15.44
C LYS A 34 -8.89 7.73 -15.05
N VAL A 35 -8.22 7.42 -13.93
CA VAL A 35 -7.01 8.13 -13.51
C VAL A 35 -5.92 7.97 -14.57
N GLY A 36 -5.39 9.09 -15.05
CA GLY A 36 -4.26 9.12 -15.98
C GLY A 36 -2.95 8.74 -15.30
N VAL A 37 -2.04 8.15 -16.06
CA VAL A 37 -0.68 7.82 -15.59
C VAL A 37 0.35 8.55 -16.43
N LYS A 38 1.41 9.05 -15.80
CA LYS A 38 2.57 9.58 -16.52
C LYS A 38 3.35 8.41 -17.11
N VAL A 39 3.53 8.42 -18.43
CA VAL A 39 4.28 7.39 -19.14
C VAL A 39 5.57 8.01 -19.68
N SER A 40 6.68 7.29 -19.55
CA SER A 40 7.98 7.66 -20.11
C SER A 40 8.37 6.68 -21.23
N SER A 41 8.83 7.21 -22.36
CA SER A 41 9.43 6.42 -23.45
C SER A 41 10.92 6.21 -23.23
N VAL A 42 11.44 5.09 -23.73
CA VAL A 42 12.88 4.82 -23.84
C VAL A 42 13.32 4.95 -25.29
N LYS A 43 14.57 5.37 -25.53
CA LYS A 43 15.14 5.42 -26.88
C LYS A 43 15.61 4.03 -27.32
N PRO A 44 15.65 3.74 -28.64
CA PRO A 44 16.29 2.53 -29.13
C PRO A 44 17.74 2.44 -28.64
N GLY A 45 18.11 1.30 -28.05
CA GLY A 45 19.44 1.06 -27.47
C GLY A 45 19.55 1.35 -25.96
N GLU A 46 18.53 1.93 -25.32
CA GLU A 46 18.49 2.06 -23.86
C GLU A 46 17.98 0.75 -23.21
N ASP A 47 18.72 0.25 -22.21
CA ASP A 47 18.35 -0.94 -21.45
C ASP A 47 17.50 -0.59 -20.23
N LYS A 48 16.50 -1.43 -19.95
CA LYS A 48 15.63 -1.36 -18.77
C LYS A 48 16.00 -2.39 -17.70
N VAL A 49 16.92 -3.29 -18.00
CA VAL A 49 17.44 -4.27 -17.03
C VAL A 49 18.34 -3.55 -16.05
N LEU A 50 18.12 -3.81 -14.76
CA LEU A 50 18.88 -3.24 -13.66
C LEU A 50 19.55 -4.36 -12.87
N ASN A 51 20.63 -4.03 -12.18
CA ASN A 51 21.48 -5.00 -11.48
C ASN A 51 20.94 -5.35 -10.09
N SER A 52 20.04 -4.54 -9.52
CA SER A 52 19.55 -4.70 -8.15
C SER A 52 18.23 -3.98 -7.89
N ILE A 53 17.56 -4.35 -6.79
CA ILE A 53 16.40 -3.61 -6.26
C ILE A 53 16.83 -2.20 -5.85
N GLU A 54 18.05 -2.08 -5.33
CA GLU A 54 18.64 -0.80 -4.95
C GLU A 54 18.70 0.17 -6.14
N GLU A 55 19.26 -0.28 -7.25
CA GLU A 55 19.31 0.52 -8.48
C GLU A 55 17.92 0.90 -8.98
N ALA A 56 16.95 -0.02 -8.86
CA ALA A 56 15.55 0.25 -9.22
C ALA A 56 14.95 1.37 -8.36
N LEU A 57 15.14 1.32 -7.04
CA LEU A 57 14.66 2.33 -6.11
C LEU A 57 15.27 3.71 -6.40
N ASP A 58 16.56 3.76 -6.72
CA ASP A 58 17.24 5.02 -7.04
C ASP A 58 16.73 5.61 -8.36
N LYS A 59 16.53 4.77 -9.39
CA LYS A 59 16.00 5.19 -10.71
C LYS A 59 14.55 5.68 -10.67
N VAL A 60 13.71 5.13 -9.79
CA VAL A 60 12.34 5.61 -9.60
C VAL A 60 12.26 6.80 -8.63
N GLU A 61 13.40 7.26 -8.12
CA GLU A 61 13.52 8.37 -7.18
C GLU A 61 12.56 8.21 -5.99
N ILE A 62 12.59 7.05 -5.31
CA ILE A 62 11.71 6.78 -4.17
C ILE A 62 11.91 7.84 -3.06
N LYS A 63 10.81 8.33 -2.47
CA LYS A 63 10.83 9.40 -1.44
C LYS A 63 9.82 9.09 -0.34
N ASP A 64 9.96 9.79 0.77
CA ASP A 64 8.99 9.74 1.85
C ASP A 64 7.58 10.09 1.35
N GLY A 65 6.58 9.40 1.88
CA GLY A 65 5.17 9.65 1.57
C GLY A 65 4.65 8.99 0.29
N MET A 66 5.50 8.26 -0.45
CA MET A 66 5.07 7.54 -1.66
C MET A 66 4.24 6.29 -1.35
N THR A 67 3.43 5.88 -2.33
CA THR A 67 2.71 4.61 -2.33
C THR A 67 3.37 3.63 -3.29
N ILE A 68 3.63 2.41 -2.82
CA ILE A 68 4.17 1.33 -3.64
C ILE A 68 3.21 0.13 -3.62
N SER A 69 3.14 -0.63 -4.71
CA SER A 69 2.13 -1.69 -4.86
C SER A 69 2.72 -3.07 -5.14
N PHE A 70 2.04 -4.11 -4.65
CA PHE A 70 2.45 -5.51 -4.83
C PHE A 70 1.29 -6.44 -5.18
N HIS A 71 1.57 -7.46 -5.99
CA HIS A 71 0.69 -8.59 -6.20
C HIS A 71 0.98 -9.71 -5.19
N HIS A 72 0.02 -10.57 -4.88
CA HIS A 72 0.18 -11.61 -3.84
C HIS A 72 0.23 -13.06 -4.38
N HIS A 73 0.50 -13.26 -5.68
CA HIS A 73 0.43 -14.59 -6.30
C HIS A 73 1.37 -15.64 -5.71
N LEU A 74 2.47 -15.21 -5.07
CA LEU A 74 3.42 -16.10 -4.40
C LEU A 74 2.98 -16.51 -2.98
N ARG A 75 1.93 -15.89 -2.43
CA ARG A 75 1.37 -16.16 -1.10
C ARG A 75 2.46 -16.14 -0.02
N ASN A 76 2.58 -17.21 0.78
CA ASN A 76 3.62 -17.35 1.82
C ASN A 76 5.04 -17.56 1.27
N GLY A 77 5.22 -17.68 -0.05
CA GLY A 77 6.53 -17.69 -0.72
C GLY A 77 6.95 -16.33 -1.27
N ASP A 78 6.22 -15.25 -0.97
CA ASP A 78 6.53 -13.92 -1.49
C ASP A 78 7.71 -13.26 -0.77
N PHE A 79 8.90 -13.38 -1.37
CA PHE A 79 10.09 -12.64 -0.93
C PHE A 79 10.19 -11.25 -1.57
N ILE A 80 9.39 -10.93 -2.60
CA ILE A 80 9.52 -9.68 -3.35
C ILE A 80 9.13 -8.49 -2.47
N LEU A 81 7.97 -8.56 -1.83
CA LEU A 81 7.52 -7.50 -0.92
C LEU A 81 8.54 -7.28 0.20
N ASN A 82 8.98 -8.36 0.85
CA ASN A 82 9.93 -8.30 1.95
C ASN A 82 11.28 -7.69 1.54
N ASN A 83 11.82 -8.11 0.39
CA ASN A 83 13.11 -7.60 -0.11
C ASN A 83 13.05 -6.14 -0.50
N VAL A 84 11.97 -5.70 -1.17
CA VAL A 84 11.79 -4.29 -1.53
C VAL A 84 11.64 -3.44 -0.27
N MET A 85 10.80 -3.86 0.69
CA MET A 85 10.63 -3.11 1.95
C MET A 85 11.92 -3.05 2.78
N TYR A 86 12.71 -4.12 2.78
CA TYR A 86 14.03 -4.11 3.39
C TYR A 86 14.95 -3.07 2.74
N ALA A 87 15.05 -3.06 1.41
CA ALA A 87 15.87 -2.11 0.66
C ALA A 87 15.42 -0.65 0.85
N ILE A 88 14.12 -0.40 0.97
CA ILE A 88 13.55 0.91 1.32
C ILE A 88 13.95 1.30 2.74
N SER A 89 13.75 0.41 3.71
CA SER A 89 14.05 0.70 5.12
C SER A 89 15.53 1.02 5.37
N LYS A 90 16.43 0.40 4.60
CA LYS A 90 17.89 0.65 4.67
C LYS A 90 18.30 2.04 4.20
N ARG A 91 17.53 2.65 3.30
CA ARG A 91 17.76 4.02 2.81
C ARG A 91 17.32 5.09 3.80
N GLY A 92 16.68 4.70 4.91
CA GLY A 92 16.10 5.64 5.87
C GLY A 92 14.82 6.31 5.39
N ILE A 93 14.23 5.81 4.29
CA ILE A 93 12.96 6.30 3.74
C ILE A 93 11.81 5.93 4.69
N LYS A 94 10.89 6.86 4.87
CA LYS A 94 9.75 6.76 5.79
C LYS A 94 8.43 7.09 5.13
N ASP A 95 7.37 6.94 5.90
CA ASP A 95 6.01 7.32 5.48
C ASP A 95 5.48 6.62 4.22
N ILE A 96 5.95 5.39 3.94
CA ILE A 96 5.50 4.63 2.79
C ILE A 96 4.11 4.03 3.02
N THR A 97 3.27 4.11 2.00
CA THR A 97 2.02 3.34 1.93
C THR A 97 2.21 2.08 1.09
N VAL A 98 1.93 0.92 1.65
CA VAL A 98 2.01 -0.37 0.94
C VAL A 98 0.62 -0.74 0.41
N ALA A 99 0.43 -0.68 -0.90
CA ALA A 99 -0.78 -1.09 -1.60
C ALA A 99 -0.63 -2.53 -2.15
N ALA A 100 -0.84 -3.52 -1.29
CA ALA A 100 -0.74 -4.92 -1.66
C ALA A 100 -2.13 -5.49 -1.91
N SER A 101 -2.31 -6.22 -3.01
CA SER A 101 -3.60 -6.87 -3.28
C SER A 101 -4.07 -7.80 -2.14
N SER A 102 -3.14 -8.52 -1.47
CA SER A 102 -3.36 -9.23 -0.21
C SER A 102 -2.07 -9.33 0.62
N ILE A 103 -2.20 -9.53 1.93
CA ILE A 103 -1.09 -9.74 2.88
C ILE A 103 -1.20 -11.12 3.56
N PHE A 104 -0.08 -11.83 3.67
CA PHE A 104 0.03 -13.16 4.26
C PHE A 104 1.07 -13.20 5.39
N PRO A 105 1.10 -14.27 6.22
CA PRO A 105 2.04 -14.39 7.34
C PRO A 105 3.52 -14.14 7.00
N ILE A 106 3.98 -14.50 5.80
CA ILE A 106 5.38 -14.24 5.37
C ILE A 106 5.76 -12.75 5.40
N HIS A 107 4.78 -11.84 5.31
CA HIS A 107 5.00 -10.39 5.35
C HIS A 107 5.12 -9.83 6.78
N GLU A 108 5.30 -10.69 7.79
CA GLU A 108 5.59 -10.29 9.18
C GLU A 108 6.63 -9.15 9.33
N PRO A 109 7.70 -9.05 8.52
CA PRO A 109 8.63 -7.92 8.62
C PRO A 109 7.99 -6.52 8.54
N LEU A 110 6.81 -6.39 7.90
CA LEU A 110 6.04 -5.15 7.89
C LEU A 110 5.70 -4.65 9.29
N VAL A 111 5.54 -5.54 10.28
CA VAL A 111 5.24 -5.17 11.66
C VAL A 111 6.34 -4.27 12.25
N GLU A 112 7.60 -4.60 12.01
CA GLU A 112 8.73 -3.78 12.48
C GLU A 112 8.86 -2.48 11.69
N TYR A 113 8.58 -2.52 10.38
CA TYR A 113 8.57 -1.31 9.56
C TYR A 113 7.45 -0.33 9.94
N MET A 114 6.31 -0.83 10.44
CA MET A 114 5.24 0.01 11.02
C MET A 114 5.72 0.70 12.30
N LYS A 115 6.31 -0.04 13.24
CA LYS A 115 6.84 0.52 14.51
C LYS A 115 7.87 1.61 14.28
N ARG A 116 8.72 1.45 13.27
CA ARG A 116 9.79 2.39 12.91
C ARG A 116 9.32 3.58 12.07
N GLY A 117 8.05 3.61 11.66
CA GLY A 117 7.49 4.63 10.77
C GLY A 117 7.99 4.57 9.33
N VAL A 118 8.60 3.46 8.93
CA VAL A 118 8.96 3.19 7.52
C VAL A 118 7.68 2.99 6.72
N VAL A 119 6.79 2.15 7.24
CA VAL A 119 5.44 1.93 6.70
C VAL A 119 4.44 2.64 7.57
N THR A 120 3.63 3.52 6.99
CA THR A 120 2.60 4.28 7.72
C THR A 120 1.20 3.99 7.24
N GLY A 121 1.03 3.47 6.02
CA GLY A 121 -0.26 3.04 5.49
C GLY A 121 -0.19 1.65 4.85
N ILE A 122 -1.27 0.89 4.94
CA ILE A 122 -1.45 -0.39 4.24
C ILE A 122 -2.82 -0.37 3.58
N VAL A 123 -2.88 -0.72 2.30
CA VAL A 123 -4.11 -0.93 1.54
C VAL A 123 -4.09 -2.35 1.01
N ALA A 124 -5.04 -3.17 1.44
CA ALA A 124 -5.18 -4.55 0.98
C ALA A 124 -6.63 -5.01 0.98
N ASN A 125 -6.96 -5.95 0.08
CA ASN A 125 -8.29 -6.56 0.04
C ASN A 125 -8.44 -7.68 1.09
N TYR A 126 -7.33 -8.34 1.41
CA TYR A 126 -7.28 -9.40 2.42
C TYR A 126 -5.96 -9.34 3.19
N MET A 127 -6.01 -9.66 4.47
CA MET A 127 -4.85 -9.69 5.34
C MET A 127 -5.06 -10.68 6.48
N SER A 128 -4.02 -11.45 6.80
CA SER A 128 -4.01 -12.38 7.93
C SER A 128 -2.63 -12.49 8.58
N GLY A 129 -2.60 -13.11 9.75
CA GLY A 129 -1.36 -13.35 10.50
C GLY A 129 -0.83 -12.10 11.22
N PRO A 130 0.50 -12.04 11.47
CA PRO A 130 1.10 -11.04 12.36
C PRO A 130 0.81 -9.59 11.98
N VAL A 131 0.72 -9.29 10.67
CA VAL A 131 0.43 -7.93 10.19
C VAL A 131 -1.01 -7.52 10.56
N ALA A 132 -1.99 -8.42 10.40
CA ALA A 132 -3.38 -8.15 10.78
C ALA A 132 -3.52 -7.87 12.28
N GLU A 133 -2.83 -8.68 13.10
CA GLU A 133 -2.82 -8.52 14.56
C GLU A 133 -2.16 -7.21 14.99
N ALA A 134 -1.03 -6.85 14.37
CA ALA A 134 -0.34 -5.59 14.66
C ALA A 134 -1.21 -4.38 14.33
N ILE A 135 -1.89 -4.38 13.18
CA ILE A 135 -2.82 -3.30 12.82
C ILE A 135 -3.97 -3.22 13.82
N SER A 136 -4.54 -4.36 14.22
CA SER A 136 -5.63 -4.42 15.22
C SER A 136 -5.19 -3.87 16.59
N LYS A 137 -3.89 -3.94 16.91
CA LYS A 137 -3.29 -3.37 18.12
C LYS A 137 -2.89 -1.89 17.97
N GLY A 138 -3.17 -1.25 16.83
CA GLY A 138 -2.92 0.18 16.61
C GLY A 138 -1.50 0.53 16.17
N TYR A 139 -0.73 -0.42 15.62
CA TYR A 139 0.65 -0.17 15.19
C TYR A 139 0.77 0.63 13.88
N LEU A 140 -0.29 0.66 13.06
CA LEU A 140 -0.30 1.39 11.80
C LEU A 140 -0.78 2.83 12.03
N LYS A 141 0.00 3.80 11.54
CA LYS A 141 -0.27 5.23 11.79
C LYS A 141 -1.49 5.75 11.02
N LYS A 142 -1.54 5.52 9.70
CA LYS A 142 -2.65 5.93 8.83
C LYS A 142 -3.69 4.82 8.82
N GLN A 143 -4.90 5.10 9.25
CA GLN A 143 -6.03 4.17 9.20
C GLN A 143 -6.73 4.32 7.84
N GLN A 144 -6.87 3.24 7.10
CA GLN A 144 -7.50 3.21 5.78
C GLN A 144 -8.63 2.18 5.75
#